data_AF-A0A7S0HUC2-F1
#
_entry.id   AF-A0A7S0HUC2-F1
#
_cell.length_a   1.000
_cell.length_b   1.000
_cell.length_c   1.000
_cell.angle_alpha   90.00
_cell.angle_beta   90.00
_cell.angle_gamma   90.00
#
_symmetry.space_group_name_H-M   'P 1'
#
loop_
_entity.id
_entity.type
_entity.pdbx_description
1 polymer ?
#
loop_
_entity_poly.entity_id
_entity_poly.type
_entity_poly.pdbx_seq_one_letter_code
_entity_poly.pdbx_strand_id
1 'polypeptide(L)'
;GNAEYQAALKISHGVLRNRKLQNSIQLYTQAFEMDRDSVQALTNRAAVYLTLDQLDKAAGDCLLAIETGKRTKADSKIMQRAYERLGKVKFQQKLYTEAIEALSCVEKSCLSENCMKILEEAE
;
A
#
# COMPACT_ATOMS: atom_id res chain seq x y z
N GLY A 1 30.62 -9.13 -24.71
CA GLY A 1 29.22 -9.61 -24.65
C GLY A 1 28.67 -9.40 -23.26
N ASN A 2 27.44 -8.94 -23.05
CA ASN A 2 26.50 -8.36 -24.01
C ASN A 2 25.59 -7.43 -23.17
N ALA A 3 25.97 -6.16 -23.06
CA ALA A 3 25.22 -5.18 -22.27
C ALA A 3 23.78 -5.04 -22.78
N GLU A 4 23.57 -5.22 -24.09
CA GLU A 4 22.26 -5.22 -24.74
C GLU A 4 21.41 -6.43 -24.29
N TYR A 5 22.01 -7.62 -24.16
CA TYR A 5 21.33 -8.79 -23.61
C TYR A 5 20.87 -8.56 -22.16
N GLN A 6 21.74 -8.01 -21.30
CA GLN A 6 21.38 -7.71 -19.91
C GLN A 6 20.32 -6.60 -19.81
N ALA A 7 20.38 -5.59 -20.68
CA ALA A 7 19.36 -4.56 -20.78
C ALA A 7 18.01 -5.14 -21.23
N ALA A 8 18.01 -6.02 -22.24
CA ALA A 8 16.81 -6.71 -22.72
C ALA A 8 16.17 -7.60 -21.63
N LEU A 9 16.97 -8.34 -20.87
CA LEU A 9 16.49 -9.10 -19.72
C LEU A 9 15.87 -8.20 -18.64
N LYS A 10 16.54 -7.08 -18.30
CA LYS A 10 16.02 -6.13 -17.32
C LYS A 10 14.69 -5.53 -17.75
N ILE A 11 14.56 -5.14 -19.02
CA ILE A 11 13.30 -4.64 -19.60
C ILE A 11 12.23 -5.73 -19.54
N SER A 12 12.54 -6.94 -20.00
CA SER A 12 11.60 -8.07 -19.99
C SER A 12 11.09 -8.38 -18.57
N HIS A 13 11.99 -8.45 -17.59
CA HIS A 13 11.62 -8.64 -16.18
C HIS A 13 10.75 -7.49 -15.64
N GLY A 14 11.05 -6.24 -16.02
CA GLY A 14 10.24 -5.07 -15.68
C GLY A 14 8.81 -5.17 -16.24
N VAL A 15 8.67 -5.53 -17.52
CA VAL A 15 7.37 -5.73 -18.17
C VAL A 15 6.58 -6.87 -17.53
N LEU A 16 7.22 -8.01 -17.28
CA LEU A 16 6.59 -9.15 -16.61
C LEU A 16 6.14 -8.80 -15.19
N ARG A 17 6.97 -8.08 -14.43
CA ARG A 17 6.61 -7.60 -13.09
C ARG A 17 5.41 -6.66 -13.15
N ASN A 18 5.41 -5.69 -14.06
CA ASN A 18 4.29 -4.76 -14.21
C ASN A 18 2.98 -5.50 -14.57
N ARG A 19 3.03 -6.43 -15.53
CA ARG A 19 1.88 -7.27 -15.89
C ARG A 19 1.34 -8.06 -14.70
N LYS A 20 2.22 -8.67 -13.89
CA LYS A 20 1.80 -9.39 -12.68
C LYS A 20 1.13 -8.49 -11.65
N LEU A 21 1.64 -7.27 -11.46
CA LEU A 21 1.05 -6.28 -10.55
C LEU A 21 -0.33 -5.83 -11.04
N GLN A 22 -0.50 -5.58 -12.35
CA GLN A 22 -1.81 -5.24 -12.93
C GLN A 22 -2.83 -6.38 -12.76
N ASN A 23 -2.41 -7.63 -13.01
CA ASN A 23 -3.26 -8.80 -12.76
C ASN A 23 -3.64 -8.92 -11.27
N SER A 24 -2.71 -8.61 -10.36
CA SER A 24 -3.00 -8.61 -8.92
C SER A 24 -4.06 -7.58 -8.53
N ILE A 25 -4.06 -6.40 -9.16
CA ILE A 25 -5.11 -5.39 -8.95
C ILE A 25 -6.49 -5.93 -9.36
N GLN A 26 -6.57 -6.61 -10.49
CA GLN A 26 -7.82 -7.21 -10.97
C GLN A 26 -8.34 -8.27 -9.99
N LEU A 27 -7.47 -9.16 -9.54
CA LEU A 27 -7.82 -10.21 -8.57
C LEU A 27 -8.31 -9.63 -7.24
N TYR A 28 -7.64 -8.61 -6.70
CA TYR A 28 -8.11 -7.96 -5.48
C TYR A 28 -9.40 -7.16 -5.67
N THR A 29 -9.62 -6.62 -6.88
CA THR A 29 -10.88 -5.95 -7.21
C THR A 29 -12.03 -6.95 -7.24
N GLN A 30 -11.85 -8.10 -7.88
CA GLN A 30 -12.83 -9.18 -7.85
C GLN A 30 -13.08 -9.68 -6.43
N ALA A 31 -12.03 -9.87 -5.62
CA ALA A 31 -12.18 -10.27 -4.22
C ALA A 31 -13.01 -9.25 -3.42
N PHE A 32 -12.80 -7.95 -3.66
CA PHE A 32 -13.60 -6.89 -3.03
C PHE A 32 -15.04 -6.84 -3.56
N GLU A 33 -15.28 -7.20 -4.82
CA GLU A 33 -16.65 -7.32 -5.35
C GLU A 33 -17.42 -8.49 -4.74
N MET A 34 -16.73 -9.59 -4.45
CA MET A 34 -17.29 -10.76 -3.77
C MET A 34 -17.54 -10.50 -2.28
N ASP A 35 -16.64 -9.77 -1.63
CA ASP A 35 -16.76 -9.34 -0.22
C ASP A 35 -16.41 -7.85 -0.09
N ARG A 36 -17.47 -7.03 -0.06
CA ARG A 36 -17.37 -5.56 0.04
C ARG A 36 -16.89 -5.08 1.41
N ASP A 37 -16.84 -5.95 2.40
CA ASP A 37 -16.35 -5.66 3.74
C ASP A 37 -14.91 -6.17 3.95
N SER A 38 -14.27 -6.71 2.89
CA SER A 38 -12.91 -7.23 2.94
C SER A 38 -11.85 -6.12 3.02
N VAL A 39 -11.52 -5.73 4.26
CA VAL A 39 -10.40 -4.83 4.55
C VAL A 39 -9.07 -5.40 4.02
N GLN A 40 -8.91 -6.73 4.03
CA GLN A 40 -7.71 -7.37 3.50
C GLN A 40 -7.55 -7.17 1.98
N ALA A 41 -8.63 -7.29 1.21
CA ALA A 41 -8.59 -7.05 -0.24
C ALA A 41 -8.16 -5.61 -0.54
N LEU A 42 -8.75 -4.63 0.15
CA LEU A 42 -8.43 -3.21 0.00
C LEU A 42 -6.98 -2.91 0.36
N THR A 43 -6.53 -3.35 1.54
CA THR A 43 -5.17 -3.05 1.99
C THR A 43 -4.11 -3.71 1.10
N ASN A 44 -4.36 -4.90 0.56
CA ASN A 44 -3.45 -5.56 -0.38
C ASN A 44 -3.46 -4.88 -1.76
N ARG A 45 -4.62 -4.46 -2.26
CA ARG A 45 -4.69 -3.67 -3.50
C ARG A 45 -3.96 -2.34 -3.38
N ALA A 46 -4.08 -1.66 -2.24
CA ALA A 46 -3.32 -0.45 -1.94
C ALA A 46 -1.79 -0.67 -2.00
N ALA A 47 -1.30 -1.81 -1.49
CA ALA A 47 0.12 -2.15 -1.55
C ALA A 47 0.62 -2.32 -2.99
N VAL A 48 -0.21 -2.91 -3.86
CA VAL A 48 0.12 -3.07 -5.27
C VAL A 48 0.12 -1.71 -5.98
N TYR A 49 -0.86 -0.84 -5.68
CA TYR A 49 -0.87 0.53 -6.21
C TYR A 49 0.34 1.35 -5.77
N LEU A 50 0.74 1.25 -4.49
CA LEU A 50 1.96 1.88 -3.98
C LEU A 50 3.21 1.37 -4.73
N THR A 51 3.28 0.06 -5.02
CA THR A 51 4.39 -0.52 -5.79
C THR A 51 4.45 -0.04 -7.24
N LEU A 52 3.31 0.41 -7.78
CA LEU A 52 3.17 0.96 -9.13
C LEU A 52 3.21 2.50 -9.15
N ASP A 53 3.50 3.13 -8.02
CA ASP A 53 3.51 4.59 -7.86
C ASP A 53 2.15 5.26 -8.18
N GLN A 54 1.05 4.50 -8.05
CA GLN A 54 -0.31 5.00 -8.21
C GLN A 54 -0.85 5.50 -6.86
N LEU A 55 -0.23 6.55 -6.34
CA LEU A 55 -0.40 7.01 -4.97
C LEU A 55 -1.84 7.39 -4.62
N ASP A 56 -2.57 8.07 -5.51
CA ASP A 56 -3.96 8.49 -5.25
C ASP A 56 -4.89 7.29 -5.07
N LYS A 57 -4.72 6.25 -5.89
CA LYS A 57 -5.50 5.01 -5.78
C LYS A 57 -5.14 4.24 -4.53
N ALA A 58 -3.84 4.19 -4.19
CA ALA A 58 -3.38 3.57 -2.96
C ALA A 58 -3.96 4.27 -1.72
N ALA A 59 -3.98 5.60 -1.70
CA ALA A 59 -4.59 6.39 -0.63
C ALA A 59 -6.09 6.10 -0.52
N GLY A 60 -6.81 6.11 -1.64
CA GLY A 60 -8.24 5.79 -1.68
C GLY A 60 -8.56 4.41 -1.09
N ASP A 61 -7.82 3.38 -1.48
CA ASP A 61 -7.98 2.02 -0.94
C ASP A 61 -7.64 1.95 0.56
N CYS A 62 -6.61 2.66 1.03
CA CYS A 62 -6.26 2.69 2.45
C CYS A 62 -7.34 3.37 3.29
N LEU A 63 -7.88 4.51 2.83
CA LEU A 63 -8.95 5.23 3.51
C LEU A 63 -10.23 4.39 3.57
N LEU A 64 -10.61 3.77 2.45
CA LEU A 64 -11.75 2.86 2.40
C LEU A 64 -11.55 1.64 3.30
N ALA A 65 -10.33 1.10 3.38
CA ALA A 65 -10.00 0.00 4.30
C ALA A 65 -10.18 0.42 5.77
N ILE A 66 -9.72 1.62 6.14
CA ILE A 66 -9.85 2.15 7.50
C ILE A 66 -11.33 2.36 7.84
N GLU A 67 -12.10 2.97 6.94
CA GLU A 67 -13.54 3.18 7.15
C GLU A 67 -14.29 1.86 7.30
N THR A 68 -14.05 0.93 6.37
CA THR A 68 -14.67 -0.40 6.38
C THR A 68 -14.31 -1.16 7.64
N GLY A 69 -13.03 -1.19 8.03
CA GLY A 69 -12.59 -1.90 9.22
C GLY A 69 -13.08 -1.29 10.54
N LYS A 70 -13.29 0.03 10.60
CA LYS A 70 -13.98 0.66 11.74
C LYS A 70 -15.45 0.20 11.81
N ARG A 71 -16.15 0.17 10.67
CA ARG A 71 -17.54 -0.27 10.57
C ARG A 71 -17.71 -1.75 10.94
N THR A 72 -16.83 -2.61 10.43
CA THR A 72 -16.92 -4.08 10.58
C THR A 72 -16.18 -4.61 11.81
N LYS A 73 -15.49 -3.74 12.55
CA LYS A 73 -14.61 -4.11 13.68
C LYS A 73 -13.55 -5.14 13.26
N ALA A 74 -12.88 -4.85 12.14
CA ALA A 74 -11.83 -5.70 11.62
C ALA A 74 -10.67 -5.86 12.61
N ASP A 75 -9.92 -6.96 12.45
CA ASP A 75 -8.76 -7.28 13.29
C ASP A 75 -7.78 -6.10 13.36
N SER A 76 -7.28 -5.82 14.56
CA SER A 76 -6.36 -4.72 14.85
C SER A 76 -5.11 -4.75 13.96
N LYS A 77 -4.58 -5.94 13.62
CA LYS A 77 -3.42 -6.07 12.72
C LYS A 77 -3.73 -5.66 11.30
N ILE A 78 -4.96 -5.90 10.83
CA ILE A 78 -5.39 -5.47 9.49
C ILE A 78 -5.57 -3.95 9.47
N MET A 79 -6.17 -3.39 10.53
CA MET A 79 -6.29 -1.94 10.71
C MET A 79 -4.93 -1.25 10.75
N GLN A 80 -3.99 -1.80 11.51
CA GLN A 80 -2.61 -1.33 11.56
C GLN A 80 -1.99 -1.27 10.16
N ARG A 81 -2.11 -2.36 9.37
CA ARG A 81 -1.56 -2.39 8.00
C ARG A 81 -2.19 -1.33 7.10
N ALA A 82 -3.47 -1.02 7.29
CA ALA A 82 -4.15 0.03 6.53
C ALA A 82 -3.54 1.41 6.86
N TYR A 83 -3.36 1.73 8.14
CA TYR A 83 -2.74 2.98 8.58
C TYR A 83 -1.27 3.09 8.17
N GLU A 84 -0.46 2.03 8.32
CA GLU A 84 0.94 2.05 7.88
C GLU A 84 1.08 2.29 6.38
N ARG A 85 0.22 1.67 5.58
CA ARG A 85 0.20 1.87 4.12
C ARG A 85 -0.24 3.28 3.77
N LEU A 86 -1.25 3.83 4.46
CA LEU A 86 -1.65 5.22 4.28
C LEU A 86 -0.49 6.18 4.59
N GLY A 87 0.20 5.97 5.72
CA GLY A 87 1.38 6.76 6.10
C GLY A 87 2.47 6.73 5.03
N LYS A 88 2.79 5.54 4.50
CA LYS A 88 3.74 5.38 3.39
C LYS A 88 3.31 6.10 2.11
N VAL A 89 2.03 5.99 1.74
CA VAL A 89 1.47 6.69 0.57
C VAL A 89 1.59 8.21 0.75
N LYS A 90 1.15 8.73 1.90
CA LYS A 90 1.18 10.17 2.19
C LYS A 90 2.61 10.71 2.24
N PHE A 91 3.54 9.94 2.80
CA PHE A 91 4.95 10.28 2.77
C PHE A 91 5.50 10.37 1.33
N GLN A 92 5.18 9.40 0.47
CA GLN A 92 5.58 9.44 -0.95
C GLN A 92 4.93 10.61 -1.71
N GLN A 93 3.72 11.03 -1.32
CA GLN A 93 3.06 12.23 -1.83
C GLN A 93 3.65 13.55 -1.25
N LYS A 94 4.64 13.47 -0.34
CA LYS A 94 5.20 14.61 0.40
C LYS A 94 4.19 15.32 1.32
N LEU A 95 3.13 14.62 1.69
CA LEU A 95 2.11 15.07 2.65
C LEU A 95 2.52 14.57 4.05
N TYR A 96 3.61 15.14 4.57
CA TYR A 96 4.28 14.65 5.78
C TYR A 96 3.41 14.72 7.03
N THR A 97 2.61 15.79 7.18
CA THR A 97 1.66 15.94 8.29
C THR A 97 0.63 14.81 8.30
N GLU A 98 -0.01 14.56 7.15
CA GLU A 98 -0.99 13.48 7.00
C GLU A 98 -0.34 12.09 7.18
N ALA A 99 0.93 11.95 6.80
CA ALA A 99 1.67 10.71 7.02
C ALA A 99 1.88 10.43 8.52
N ILE A 100 2.30 11.44 9.29
CA ILE A 100 2.47 11.35 10.74
C ILE A 100 1.13 11.07 11.41
N GLU A 101 0.07 11.78 11.04
CA GLU A 101 -1.28 11.58 11.58
C GLU A 101 -1.75 10.13 11.37
N ALA A 102 -1.58 9.58 10.16
CA ALA A 102 -1.94 8.20 9.87
C ALA A 102 -1.14 7.20 10.72
N LEU A 103 0.16 7.42 10.93
CA LEU A 103 1.03 6.55 11.72
C LEU A 103 0.80 6.70 13.24
N SER A 104 0.35 7.87 13.71
CA SER A 104 0.00 8.10 15.12
C SER A 104 -1.21 7.27 15.58
N CYS A 105 -2.04 6.82 14.63
CA CYS A 105 -3.17 5.92 14.89
C CYS A 105 -2.73 4.47 15.19
N VAL A 106 -1.43 4.17 15.11
CA VAL A 106 -0.84 2.86 15.37
C VAL A 106 0.10 2.97 16.57
N GLU A 107 0.10 1.96 17.44
CA GLU A 107 1.06 1.89 18.54
C GLU A 107 2.49 1.84 17.98
N LYS A 108 3.38 2.72 18.45
CA LYS A 108 4.77 2.80 17.95
C LYS A 108 5.50 1.46 17.99
N SER A 109 5.26 0.65 19.02
CA SER A 109 5.87 -0.69 19.19
C SER A 109 5.53 -1.68 18.07
N CYS A 110 4.44 -1.42 17.37
CA CYS A 110 3.93 -2.28 16.31
C CYS A 110 4.38 -1.81 14.92
N LEU A 111 4.82 -0.56 14.77
CA LEU A 111 5.19 0.02 13.48
C LEU A 111 6.33 -0.74 12.81
N SER A 112 6.21 -0.98 11.50
CA SER A 112 7.36 -1.45 10.72
C SER A 112 8.54 -0.47 10.78
N GLU A 113 9.78 -0.98 10.72
CA GLU A 113 11.00 -0.15 10.74
C GLU A 113 10.96 1.00 9.71
N ASN A 114 10.42 0.73 8.53
CA ASN A 114 10.26 1.75 7.49
C ASN A 114 9.29 2.87 7.91
N CYS A 115 8.23 2.55 8.65
CA CYS A 115 7.31 3.57 9.17
C CYS A 115 7.93 4.38 10.31
N MET A 116 8.78 3.76 11.15
CA MET A 116 9.51 4.49 12.18
C MET A 116 10.47 5.52 11.57
N LYS A 117 11.20 5.14 10.51
CA LYS A 117 12.04 6.08 9.75
C LYS A 117 11.24 7.22 9.12
N ILE A 118 10.06 6.93 8.59
CA ILE A 118 9.16 7.97 8.06
C ILE A 118 8.79 8.99 9.15
N LEU A 119 8.55 8.55 10.39
CA LEU A 119 8.28 9.46 11.49
C LEU A 119 9.49 10.34 11.84
N GLU A 120 10.69 9.77 11.83
CA GLU A 120 11.94 10.50 12.09
C GLU A 120 12.31 11.49 10.98
N GLU A 121 12.02 11.14 9.71
CA GLU A 121 12.32 11.97 8.54
C GLU A 121 11.29 13.09 8.30
N ALA A 122 10.12 13.01 8.93
CA ALA A 122 9.03 13.96 8.77
C ALA A 122 8.99 15.06 9.87
N GLU A 123 9.90 15.01 10.85
CA GLU A 123 10.17 16.05 11.86
C GLU A 123 11.08 17.18 11.31
#